data_AF-A0A0R3QD84-F1
#
_entry.id   AF-A0A0R3QD84-F1
#
_cell.length_a   1.000
_cell.length_b   1.000
_cell.length_c   1.000
_cell.angle_alpha   90.00
_cell.angle_beta   90.00
_cell.angle_gamma   90.00
#
_symmetry.space_group_name_H-M   'P 1'
#
loop_
_entity.id
_entity.type
_entity.pdbx_description
1 polymer ?
#
loop_
_entity_poly.entity_id
_entity_poly.type
_entity_poly.pdbx_seq_one_letter_code
_entity_poly.pdbx_strand_id
1 'polypeptide(L)'
;MATDERNKHGLQRYIRADIRRRIRQRCGFGCVRCGRAIIDYEHFDPPFHECTDHVAEGITLLCIECHGLKERGWIDAGEIRDADADPFCKREGFSFGPFYIGRKEIPEIRVGVVIMRNVKCALRINGDEILSIKAPETEGGPFLLSAQFFDISGKRIMSVVDNEWRVRSENWDVQAEGEKKNGKGGGKITIRRAPGDIALQIRVEPPNLFIVERLEMEHKGVKISCSEGKPLTVQTVEGISMKTEGWEINEADEGIIFEEGILSAARSPESGRRSNIYIKSMSFSTTGAAKSSISGESRENSEQSYSEFQRGPLVSEFVFNRVRNSPCPCRGGRLYKDCHGKLF
;
A
#
# COMPACT_ATOMS: atom_id res chain seq x y z
N MET A 1 21.22 0.08 18.77
CA MET A 1 22.69 0.14 18.99
C MET A 1 23.18 -1.28 18.81
N ALA A 2 23.79 -1.59 17.66
CA ALA A 2 24.47 -2.86 17.48
C ALA A 2 25.80 -2.73 18.24
N THR A 3 25.92 -3.43 19.36
CA THR A 3 27.22 -3.65 20.00
C THR A 3 28.12 -4.34 18.98
N ASP A 4 29.38 -3.91 18.88
CA ASP A 4 30.42 -4.47 18.01
C ASP A 4 30.85 -5.84 18.56
N GLU A 5 29.90 -6.78 18.66
CA GLU A 5 30.12 -8.15 19.07
C GLU A 5 30.78 -8.89 17.91
N ARG A 6 32.10 -8.84 17.92
CA ARG A 6 32.92 -9.74 17.13
C ARG A 6 33.01 -11.09 17.84
N ASN A 7 33.02 -12.17 17.08
CA ASN A 7 33.30 -13.49 17.63
C ASN A 7 34.83 -13.68 17.87
N LYS A 8 35.23 -14.88 18.31
CA LYS A 8 36.64 -15.22 18.58
C LYS A 8 37.57 -15.15 17.35
N HIS A 9 37.00 -15.09 16.15
CA HIS A 9 37.71 -14.94 14.87
C HIS A 9 37.68 -13.51 14.32
N GLY A 10 37.10 -12.56 15.06
CA GLY A 10 36.98 -11.17 14.64
C GLY A 10 35.83 -10.87 13.68
N LEU A 11 34.99 -11.86 13.35
CA LEU A 11 33.83 -11.69 12.46
C LEU A 11 32.71 -10.91 13.18
N GLN A 12 32.19 -9.87 12.53
CA GLN A 12 31.06 -9.09 13.03
C GLN A 12 29.72 -9.78 12.74
N ARG A 13 28.67 -9.46 13.50
CA ARG A 13 27.30 -9.96 13.22
C ARG A 13 26.68 -9.40 11.92
N TYR A 14 27.27 -8.37 11.32
CA TYR A 14 26.73 -7.79 10.10
C TYR A 14 26.93 -8.71 8.88
N ILE A 15 25.85 -9.32 8.43
CA ILE A 15 25.79 -10.10 7.20
C ILE A 15 25.55 -9.16 6.01
N ARG A 16 26.37 -9.28 4.96
CA ARG A 16 26.22 -8.48 3.72
C ARG A 16 24.86 -8.71 3.05
N ALA A 17 24.36 -7.69 2.36
CA ALA A 17 23.02 -7.67 1.78
C ALA A 17 22.77 -8.79 0.74
N ASP A 18 23.78 -9.12 -0.06
CA ASP A 18 23.74 -10.21 -1.06
C ASP A 18 23.60 -11.59 -0.41
N ILE A 19 24.34 -11.85 0.67
CA ILE A 19 24.24 -13.09 1.46
C ILE A 19 22.87 -13.15 2.14
N ARG A 20 22.43 -12.07 2.79
CA ARG A 20 21.11 -12.00 3.43
C ARG A 20 19.98 -12.30 2.44
N ARG A 21 20.03 -11.76 1.22
CA ARG A 21 19.04 -12.05 0.17
C ARG A 21 19.03 -13.52 -0.21
N ARG A 22 20.20 -14.13 -0.43
CA ARG A 22 20.31 -15.57 -0.74
C ARG A 22 19.64 -16.43 0.33
N ILE A 23 19.89 -16.12 1.60
CA ILE A 23 19.26 -16.81 2.74
C ILE A 23 17.74 -16.65 2.67
N ARG A 24 17.23 -15.41 2.55
CA ARG A 24 15.79 -15.15 2.46
C ARG A 24 15.11 -15.89 1.31
N GLN A 25 15.72 -15.89 0.13
CA GLN A 25 15.21 -16.59 -1.04
C GLN A 25 15.15 -18.10 -0.83
N ARG A 26 16.17 -18.70 -0.21
CA ARG A 26 16.19 -20.14 0.14
C ARG A 26 15.09 -20.47 1.15
N CYS A 27 15.03 -19.72 2.25
CA CYS A 27 14.10 -19.96 3.36
C CYS A 27 12.64 -19.63 3.02
N GLY A 28 12.37 -18.89 1.94
CA GLY A 28 11.02 -18.49 1.53
C GLY A 28 10.47 -17.28 2.32
N PHE A 29 11.35 -16.37 2.74
CA PHE A 29 10.99 -15.10 3.38
C PHE A 29 10.35 -15.19 4.76
N GLY A 30 10.55 -16.29 5.49
CA GLY A 30 10.09 -16.43 6.87
C GLY A 30 10.84 -17.53 7.60
N CYS A 31 10.44 -17.74 8.85
CA CYS A 31 10.97 -18.80 9.71
C CYS A 31 10.85 -20.15 9.02
N VAL A 32 11.98 -20.84 8.83
CA VAL A 32 12.00 -22.15 8.14
C VAL A 32 11.16 -23.21 8.83
N ARG A 33 10.87 -23.05 10.12
CA ARG A 33 10.13 -24.03 10.92
C ARG A 33 8.61 -23.77 10.98
N CYS A 34 8.18 -22.51 11.02
CA CYS A 34 6.78 -22.17 11.30
C CYS A 34 6.16 -21.09 10.39
N GLY A 35 6.89 -20.52 9.44
CA GLY A 35 6.34 -19.57 8.47
C GLY A 35 6.24 -18.11 8.91
N ARG A 36 6.42 -17.79 10.21
CA ARG A 36 6.40 -16.41 10.70
C ARG A 36 7.51 -15.57 10.06
N ALA A 37 7.17 -14.42 9.51
CA ALA A 37 8.06 -13.62 8.65
C ALA A 37 8.73 -12.41 9.35
N ILE A 38 8.47 -12.20 10.64
CA ILE A 38 9.32 -11.36 11.49
C ILE A 38 10.44 -12.26 12.02
N ILE A 39 11.65 -12.07 11.49
CA ILE A 39 12.75 -13.03 11.59
C ILE A 39 14.08 -12.41 12.02
N ASP A 40 14.94 -13.26 12.54
CA ASP A 40 16.37 -13.06 12.75
C ASP A 40 17.17 -14.07 11.90
N TYR A 41 18.43 -13.74 11.63
CA TYR A 41 19.36 -14.62 10.93
C TYR A 41 20.08 -15.49 11.95
N GLU A 42 19.93 -16.81 11.82
CA GLU A 42 20.48 -17.79 12.76
C GLU A 42 21.63 -18.55 12.12
N HIS A 43 22.82 -18.45 12.71
CA HIS A 43 23.97 -19.27 12.35
C HIS A 43 23.88 -20.64 13.03
N PHE A 44 23.60 -21.69 12.25
CA PHE A 44 23.44 -23.04 12.77
C PHE A 44 24.58 -23.98 12.36
N ASP A 45 25.34 -23.67 11.30
CA ASP A 45 26.39 -24.56 10.79
C ASP A 45 27.56 -23.82 10.10
N PRO A 46 28.63 -23.45 10.82
CA PRO A 46 28.81 -23.58 12.27
C PRO A 46 28.06 -22.47 13.04
N PRO A 47 27.93 -22.58 14.38
CA PRO A 47 27.38 -21.50 15.19
C PRO A 47 28.23 -20.24 15.10
N PHE A 48 27.63 -19.06 15.29
CA PHE A 48 28.28 -17.76 15.06
C PHE A 48 29.65 -17.61 15.76
N HIS A 49 29.83 -18.16 16.96
CA HIS A 49 31.10 -18.05 17.69
C HIS A 49 32.27 -18.82 17.06
N GLU A 50 31.99 -19.76 16.15
CA GLU A 50 32.96 -20.56 15.38
C GLU A 50 33.11 -20.09 13.91
N CYS A 51 32.25 -19.18 13.43
CA CYS A 51 32.32 -18.72 12.03
C CYS A 51 33.56 -17.86 11.76
N THR A 52 34.28 -18.14 10.68
CA THR A 52 35.31 -17.22 10.14
C THR A 52 34.72 -16.22 9.14
N ASP A 53 33.56 -16.55 8.56
CA ASP A 53 32.89 -15.80 7.50
C ASP A 53 31.39 -16.13 7.44
N HIS A 54 30.62 -15.29 6.74
CA HIS A 54 29.18 -15.48 6.55
C HIS A 54 28.91 -16.31 5.30
N VAL A 55 28.66 -17.61 5.48
CA VAL A 55 28.27 -18.53 4.40
C VAL A 55 26.75 -18.69 4.44
N ALA A 56 26.07 -18.48 3.31
CA ALA A 56 24.60 -18.51 3.27
C ALA A 56 24.05 -19.88 3.70
N GLU A 57 24.73 -20.95 3.30
CA GLU A 57 24.39 -22.35 3.59
C GLU A 57 24.40 -22.68 5.09
N GLY A 58 25.18 -21.95 5.89
CA GLY A 58 25.27 -22.12 7.34
C GLY A 58 24.36 -21.21 8.16
N ILE A 59 23.53 -20.40 7.50
CA ILE A 59 22.67 -19.39 8.14
C ILE A 59 21.24 -19.56 7.65
N THR A 60 20.27 -19.59 8.56
CA THR A 60 18.83 -19.70 8.24
C THR A 60 18.04 -18.53 8.81
N LEU A 61 16.71 -18.56 8.61
CA LEU A 61 15.76 -17.61 9.20
C LEU A 61 14.95 -18.27 10.30
N LEU A 62 14.95 -17.69 11.50
CA LEU A 62 14.07 -18.07 12.60
C LEU A 62 13.27 -16.86 13.09
N CYS A 63 12.02 -17.10 13.49
CA CYS A 63 11.28 -16.10 14.26
C CYS A 63 11.73 -16.11 15.73
N ILE A 64 11.42 -15.05 16.46
CA ILE A 64 11.83 -14.87 17.87
C ILE A 64 11.49 -16.08 18.77
N GLU A 65 10.36 -16.75 18.49
CA GLU A 65 9.95 -17.92 19.26
C GLU A 65 10.80 -19.15 18.96
N CYS A 66 11.01 -19.48 17.68
CA CYS A 66 11.84 -20.63 17.30
C CYS A 66 13.31 -20.39 17.67
N HIS A 67 13.79 -19.15 17.58
CA HIS A 67 15.10 -18.76 18.07
C HIS A 67 15.22 -19.00 19.58
N GLY A 68 14.24 -18.53 20.37
CA GLY A 68 14.22 -18.74 21.81
C GLY A 68 14.12 -20.21 22.24
N LEU A 69 13.46 -21.07 21.46
CA LEU A 69 13.45 -22.52 21.71
C LEU A 69 14.85 -23.12 21.55
N LYS A 70 15.56 -22.73 20.49
CA LYS A 70 16.94 -23.19 20.23
C LYS A 70 17.92 -22.67 21.29
N GLU A 71 17.85 -21.39 21.62
CA GLU A 71 18.74 -20.79 22.64
C GLU A 71 18.59 -21.43 24.03
N ARG A 72 17.37 -21.89 24.36
CA ARG A 72 17.06 -22.54 25.64
C ARG A 72 17.24 -24.06 25.60
N GLY A 73 17.69 -24.63 24.48
CA GLY A 73 17.95 -26.06 24.33
C GLY A 73 16.70 -26.94 24.23
N TRP A 74 15.54 -26.37 23.90
CA TRP A 74 14.31 -27.14 23.63
C TRP A 74 14.33 -27.80 22.26
N ILE A 75 15.11 -27.25 21.33
CA ILE A 75 15.38 -27.82 20.02
C ILE A 75 16.88 -27.73 19.74
N ASP A 76 17.41 -28.69 19.00
CA ASP A 76 18.84 -28.75 18.66
C ASP A 76 19.16 -28.22 17.25
N ALA A 77 20.44 -28.17 16.90
CA ALA A 77 20.87 -27.72 15.58
C ALA A 77 20.48 -28.69 14.45
N GLY A 78 20.24 -29.97 14.76
CA GLY A 78 19.73 -30.96 13.81
C GLY A 78 18.31 -30.62 13.36
N GLU A 79 17.43 -30.30 14.29
CA GLU A 79 16.06 -29.87 13.96
C GLU A 79 16.04 -28.58 13.10
N ILE A 80 17.00 -27.67 13.32
CA ILE A 80 17.15 -26.48 12.48
C ILE A 80 17.66 -26.84 11.07
N ARG A 81 18.62 -27.76 10.95
CA ARG A 81 19.11 -28.26 9.66
C ARG A 81 17.99 -28.92 8.85
N ASP A 82 17.18 -29.76 9.48
CA ASP A 82 16.07 -30.45 8.84
C ASP A 82 15.02 -29.44 8.34
N ALA A 83 14.72 -28.42 9.15
CA ALA A 83 13.80 -27.35 8.75
C ALA A 83 14.38 -26.46 7.63
N ASP A 84 15.69 -26.21 7.58
CA ASP A 84 16.31 -25.44 6.50
C ASP A 84 16.39 -26.22 5.18
N ALA A 85 16.59 -27.54 5.24
CA ALA A 85 16.60 -28.42 4.09
C ALA A 85 15.24 -28.50 3.39
N ASP A 86 14.16 -28.39 4.17
CA ASP A 86 12.79 -28.33 3.67
C ASP A 86 12.01 -27.21 4.39
N PRO A 87 12.15 -25.94 3.97
CA PRO A 87 11.55 -24.81 4.66
C PRO A 87 10.02 -24.84 4.60
N PHE A 88 9.38 -24.63 5.75
CA PHE A 88 7.92 -24.46 5.86
C PHE A 88 7.39 -23.48 4.82
N CYS A 89 7.99 -22.30 4.68
CA CYS A 89 7.51 -21.27 3.77
C CYS A 89 7.57 -21.69 2.30
N LYS A 90 8.48 -22.60 1.93
CA LYS A 90 8.60 -23.14 0.57
C LYS A 90 7.57 -24.23 0.31
N ARG A 91 7.32 -25.11 1.27
CA ARG A 91 6.26 -26.12 1.19
C ARG A 91 4.87 -25.48 1.07
N GLU A 92 4.57 -24.53 1.95
CA GLU A 92 3.26 -23.86 1.98
C GLU A 92 3.12 -22.80 0.89
N GLY A 93 4.23 -22.35 0.30
CA GLY A 93 4.26 -21.33 -0.74
C GLY A 93 4.15 -19.89 -0.25
N PHE A 94 4.09 -19.65 1.07
CA PHE A 94 4.05 -18.31 1.66
C PHE A 94 4.71 -18.24 3.04
N SER A 95 5.09 -17.04 3.45
CA SER A 95 5.37 -16.68 4.84
C SER A 95 4.36 -15.63 5.32
N PHE A 96 4.18 -15.49 6.63
CA PHE A 96 3.09 -14.69 7.18
C PHE A 96 3.45 -13.92 8.45
N GLY A 97 2.66 -12.90 8.76
CA GLY A 97 2.77 -12.18 10.01
C GLY A 97 1.53 -11.33 10.30
N PRO A 98 1.39 -10.83 11.53
CA PRO A 98 0.28 -9.97 11.89
C PRO A 98 0.57 -8.50 11.55
N PHE A 99 -0.48 -7.76 11.22
CA PHE A 99 -0.57 -6.32 11.42
C PHE A 99 -1.29 -6.03 12.73
N TYR A 100 -0.66 -5.21 13.58
CA TYR A 100 -1.26 -4.79 14.85
C TYR A 100 -1.90 -3.41 14.70
N ILE A 101 -3.08 -3.37 14.06
CA ILE A 101 -3.87 -2.15 13.82
C ILE A 101 -5.34 -2.33 14.19
N GLY A 102 -6.10 -1.23 14.20
CA GLY A 102 -7.56 -1.26 14.21
C GLY A 102 -8.20 -1.51 15.57
N ARG A 103 -7.46 -1.44 16.70
CA ARG A 103 -7.98 -1.79 18.04
C ARG A 103 -9.08 -0.89 18.61
N LYS A 104 -9.20 0.36 18.15
CA LYS A 104 -10.14 1.34 18.72
C LYS A 104 -10.98 2.04 17.68
N GLU A 105 -10.39 2.28 16.53
CA GLU A 105 -10.95 3.07 15.44
C GLU A 105 -10.68 2.35 14.13
N ILE A 106 -11.53 2.62 13.14
CA ILE A 106 -11.33 2.17 11.76
C ILE A 106 -9.97 2.71 11.29
N PRO A 107 -9.08 1.85 10.76
CA PRO A 107 -7.80 2.30 10.24
C PRO A 107 -7.93 3.40 9.17
N GLU A 108 -7.10 4.44 9.28
CA GLU A 108 -6.84 5.35 8.19
C GLU A 108 -5.99 4.64 7.14
N ILE A 109 -6.42 4.69 5.88
CA ILE A 109 -5.73 4.11 4.75
C ILE A 109 -5.09 5.24 3.93
N ARG A 110 -3.80 5.10 3.63
CA ARG A 110 -3.11 5.97 2.68
C ARG A 110 -2.57 5.18 1.50
N VAL A 111 -2.83 5.65 0.29
CA VAL A 111 -2.28 5.08 -0.95
C VAL A 111 -1.60 6.19 -1.74
N GLY A 112 -0.28 6.28 -1.64
CA GLY A 112 0.47 7.42 -2.15
C GLY A 112 0.00 8.74 -1.51
N VAL A 113 -0.62 9.62 -2.30
CA VAL A 113 -1.17 10.91 -1.87
C VAL A 113 -2.67 10.88 -1.56
N VAL A 114 -3.33 9.73 -1.73
CA VAL A 114 -4.75 9.56 -1.39
C VAL A 114 -4.87 9.16 0.07
N ILE A 115 -5.73 9.86 0.80
CA ILE A 115 -6.04 9.60 2.21
C ILE A 115 -7.51 9.21 2.33
N MET A 116 -7.79 8.12 3.03
CA MET A 116 -9.13 7.57 3.23
C MET A 116 -9.37 7.32 4.71
N ARG A 117 -10.43 7.93 5.25
CA ARG A 117 -10.83 7.84 6.67
C ARG A 117 -12.24 7.33 6.79
N ASN A 118 -12.44 6.38 7.70
CA ASN A 118 -13.75 5.75 7.91
C ASN A 118 -14.33 5.24 6.57
N VAL A 119 -13.54 4.40 5.90
CA VAL A 119 -13.90 3.77 4.62
C VAL A 119 -13.91 2.25 4.78
N LYS A 120 -14.99 1.59 4.38
CA LYS A 120 -15.09 0.12 4.44
C LYS A 120 -14.32 -0.55 3.31
N CYS A 121 -14.52 -0.13 2.06
CA CYS A 121 -13.78 -0.63 0.90
C CYS A 121 -12.95 0.49 0.31
N ALA A 122 -11.65 0.55 0.63
CA ALA A 122 -10.78 1.62 0.17
C ALA A 122 -10.50 1.57 -1.35
N LEU A 123 -10.35 0.36 -1.90
CA LEU A 123 -10.09 0.15 -3.32
C LEU A 123 -10.81 -1.10 -3.83
N ARG A 124 -11.63 -0.92 -4.87
CA ARG A 124 -12.31 -1.99 -5.62
C ARG A 124 -11.92 -1.93 -7.10
N ILE A 125 -11.63 -3.08 -7.70
CA ILE A 125 -11.31 -3.21 -9.13
C ILE A 125 -12.12 -4.37 -9.72
N ASN A 126 -13.02 -4.05 -10.65
CA ASN A 126 -13.81 -5.01 -11.43
C ASN A 126 -14.41 -6.13 -10.55
N GLY A 127 -15.15 -5.71 -9.52
CA GLY A 127 -15.79 -6.55 -8.51
C GLY A 127 -14.90 -6.97 -7.34
N ASP A 128 -13.58 -6.97 -7.49
CA ASP A 128 -12.68 -7.45 -6.43
C ASP A 128 -12.36 -6.35 -5.42
N GLU A 129 -12.53 -6.65 -4.13
CA GLU A 129 -12.02 -5.82 -3.04
C GLU A 129 -10.51 -5.99 -2.94
N ILE A 130 -9.79 -4.96 -3.35
CA ILE A 130 -8.32 -4.92 -3.33
C ILE A 130 -7.82 -4.48 -1.96
N LEU A 131 -8.57 -3.62 -1.28
CA LEU A 131 -8.26 -3.14 0.07
C LEU A 131 -9.56 -2.80 0.79
N SER A 132 -9.89 -3.56 1.84
CA SER A 132 -11.11 -3.38 2.63
C SER A 132 -10.90 -3.60 4.12
N ILE A 133 -11.84 -3.10 4.91
CA ILE A 133 -11.87 -3.12 6.36
C ILE A 133 -13.25 -3.62 6.78
N LYS A 134 -13.28 -4.69 7.57
CA LYS A 134 -14.50 -5.16 8.23
C LYS A 134 -14.56 -4.70 9.68
N ALA A 135 -15.77 -4.60 10.19
CA ALA A 135 -16.01 -4.39 11.63
C ALA A 135 -15.39 -5.55 12.45
N PRO A 136 -15.06 -5.30 13.73
CA PRO A 136 -14.63 -6.36 14.64
C PRO A 136 -15.64 -7.51 14.72
N GLU A 137 -15.15 -8.74 14.82
CA GLU A 137 -16.01 -9.93 15.04
C GLU A 137 -16.64 -9.95 16.43
N THR A 138 -15.97 -9.32 17.40
CA THR A 138 -16.40 -9.21 18.79
C THR A 138 -16.33 -7.76 19.25
N GLU A 139 -17.23 -7.38 20.17
CA GLU A 139 -17.24 -6.04 20.76
C GLU A 139 -15.88 -5.74 21.42
N GLY A 140 -15.30 -4.58 21.09
CA GLY A 140 -13.95 -4.19 21.55
C GLY A 140 -12.78 -4.89 20.84
N GLY A 141 -13.05 -5.76 19.87
CA GLY A 141 -12.04 -6.36 18.99
C GLY A 141 -11.48 -5.37 17.97
N PRO A 142 -10.40 -5.74 17.25
CA PRO A 142 -9.85 -4.89 16.21
C PRO A 142 -10.68 -4.95 14.93
N PHE A 143 -10.72 -3.84 14.18
CA PHE A 143 -11.15 -3.84 12.79
C PHE A 143 -10.24 -4.74 11.95
N LEU A 144 -10.82 -5.42 10.97
CA LEU A 144 -10.13 -6.45 10.18
C LEU A 144 -9.76 -5.91 8.80
N LEU A 145 -8.47 -5.68 8.57
CA LEU A 145 -7.94 -5.28 7.27
C LEU A 145 -7.77 -6.51 6.35
N SER A 146 -8.29 -6.43 5.13
CA SER A 146 -8.02 -7.39 4.07
C SER A 146 -7.52 -6.67 2.81
N ALA A 147 -6.58 -7.29 2.09
CA ALA A 147 -5.98 -6.69 0.91
C ALA A 147 -5.40 -7.73 -0.06
N GLN A 148 -5.28 -7.37 -1.33
CA GLN A 148 -4.57 -8.16 -2.33
C GLN A 148 -3.69 -7.26 -3.19
N PHE A 149 -2.41 -7.61 -3.32
CA PHE A 149 -1.45 -6.85 -4.11
C PHE A 149 -0.82 -7.74 -5.18
N PHE A 150 -0.66 -7.17 -6.36
CA PHE A 150 -0.22 -7.86 -7.57
C PHE A 150 1.03 -7.18 -8.11
N ASP A 151 1.80 -7.87 -8.93
CA ASP A 151 2.85 -7.24 -9.73
C ASP A 151 2.28 -6.68 -11.04
N ILE A 152 3.18 -6.14 -11.87
CA ILE A 152 2.84 -5.58 -13.19
C ILE A 152 2.40 -6.63 -14.22
N SER A 153 2.57 -7.92 -13.93
CA SER A 153 2.09 -9.03 -14.76
C SER A 153 0.73 -9.56 -14.31
N GLY A 154 0.14 -8.98 -13.25
CA GLY A 154 -1.10 -9.46 -12.65
C GLY A 154 -0.92 -10.66 -11.71
N LYS A 155 0.32 -11.05 -11.37
CA LYS A 155 0.57 -12.13 -10.41
C LYS A 155 0.48 -11.58 -9.00
N ARG A 156 -0.30 -12.23 -8.13
CA ARG A 156 -0.41 -11.84 -6.71
C ARG A 156 0.94 -12.03 -6.00
N ILE A 157 1.44 -10.98 -5.36
CA ILE A 157 2.72 -10.96 -4.62
C ILE A 157 2.52 -10.94 -3.10
N MET A 158 1.38 -10.43 -2.65
CA MET A 158 1.01 -10.35 -1.23
C MET A 158 -0.51 -10.35 -1.07
N SER A 159 -0.98 -10.90 0.04
CA SER A 159 -2.36 -10.73 0.51
C SER A 159 -2.38 -10.38 1.99
N VAL A 160 -3.47 -9.77 2.43
CA VAL A 160 -3.82 -9.59 3.84
C VAL A 160 -5.20 -10.19 4.01
N VAL A 161 -5.35 -11.06 5.00
CA VAL A 161 -6.63 -11.68 5.38
C VAL A 161 -6.82 -11.38 6.85
N ASP A 162 -7.78 -10.52 7.15
CA ASP A 162 -8.19 -10.17 8.51
C ASP A 162 -7.00 -9.86 9.45
N ASN A 163 -6.21 -8.86 9.04
CA ASN A 163 -4.97 -8.40 9.67
C ASN A 163 -3.75 -9.35 9.60
N GLU A 164 -3.88 -10.55 9.04
CA GLU A 164 -2.73 -11.41 8.75
C GLU A 164 -2.21 -11.17 7.33
N TRP A 165 -1.00 -10.67 7.19
CA TRP A 165 -0.35 -10.55 5.90
C TRP A 165 0.38 -11.85 5.52
N ARG A 166 0.36 -12.16 4.23
CA ARG A 166 1.02 -13.32 3.62
C ARG A 166 1.79 -12.87 2.39
N VAL A 167 3.06 -13.24 2.30
CA VAL A 167 3.93 -12.95 1.15
C VAL A 167 4.29 -14.25 0.45
N ARG A 168 4.27 -14.21 -0.87
CA ARG A 168 4.54 -15.38 -1.71
C ARG A 168 6.01 -15.77 -1.69
N SER A 169 6.28 -17.07 -1.59
CA SER A 169 7.64 -17.62 -1.58
C SER A 169 8.34 -17.52 -2.95
N GLU A 170 7.58 -17.22 -4.00
CA GLU A 170 8.03 -17.00 -5.38
C GLU A 170 8.37 -15.53 -5.67
N ASN A 171 8.21 -14.61 -4.72
CA ASN A 171 8.70 -13.25 -4.86
C ASN A 171 10.22 -13.24 -5.05
N TRP A 172 10.76 -12.21 -5.71
CA TRP A 172 12.22 -12.12 -5.90
C TRP A 172 12.94 -11.79 -4.59
N ASP A 173 12.47 -10.81 -3.84
CA ASP A 173 12.95 -10.55 -2.47
C ASP A 173 11.85 -9.88 -1.64
N VAL A 174 11.81 -10.23 -0.35
CA VAL A 174 10.87 -9.66 0.63
C VAL A 174 11.63 -9.33 1.91
N GLN A 175 11.39 -8.14 2.44
CA GLN A 175 11.90 -7.69 3.74
C GLN A 175 10.74 -7.23 4.60
N ALA A 176 10.62 -7.76 5.81
CA ALA A 176 9.70 -7.30 6.84
C ALA A 176 10.52 -6.77 8.02
N GLU A 177 10.47 -5.48 8.27
CA GLU A 177 11.35 -4.78 9.20
C GLU A 177 10.53 -3.96 10.18
N GLY A 178 10.91 -3.99 11.46
CA GLY A 178 10.36 -3.07 12.46
C GLY A 178 10.99 -1.69 12.32
N GLU A 179 10.19 -0.64 12.40
CA GLU A 179 10.64 0.75 12.40
C GLU A 179 10.31 1.39 13.76
N LYS A 180 11.28 2.05 14.37
CA LYS A 180 11.07 2.87 15.58
C LYS A 180 11.49 4.29 15.26
N LYS A 181 10.53 5.21 15.16
CA LYS A 181 10.78 6.65 14.95
C LYS A 181 10.12 7.45 16.06
N ASN A 182 10.89 8.27 16.75
CA ASN A 182 10.41 9.18 17.81
C ASN A 182 9.55 8.47 18.88
N GLY A 183 9.94 7.26 19.29
CA GLY A 183 9.20 6.47 20.28
C GLY A 183 7.93 5.79 19.75
N LYS A 184 7.55 6.03 18.48
CA LYS A 184 6.46 5.31 17.81
C LYS A 184 7.04 4.12 17.04
N GLY A 185 6.56 2.94 17.37
CA GLY A 185 6.87 1.72 16.62
C GLY A 185 6.00 1.63 15.36
N GLY A 186 6.47 0.89 14.37
CA GLY A 186 5.77 0.59 13.13
C GLY A 186 6.41 -0.62 12.44
N GLY A 187 5.78 -1.09 11.38
CA GLY A 187 6.28 -2.18 10.55
C GLY A 187 6.34 -1.77 9.10
N LYS A 188 7.37 -2.21 8.39
CA LYS A 188 7.55 -1.96 6.97
C LYS A 188 7.78 -3.27 6.23
N ILE A 189 7.01 -3.48 5.16
CA ILE A 189 7.17 -4.63 4.26
C ILE A 189 7.56 -4.09 2.88
N THR A 190 8.66 -4.59 2.34
CA THR A 190 9.16 -4.24 1.01
C THR A 190 9.27 -5.49 0.15
N ILE A 191 8.62 -5.49 -1.00
CA ILE A 191 8.70 -6.55 -2.01
C ILE A 191 9.36 -5.99 -3.27
N ARG A 192 10.38 -6.69 -3.76
CA ARG A 192 11.18 -6.29 -4.92
C ARG A 192 11.02 -7.29 -6.05
N ARG A 193 11.21 -6.83 -7.28
CA ARG A 193 11.30 -7.65 -8.51
C ARG A 193 12.74 -7.89 -8.94
N ALA A 194 13.62 -6.95 -8.63
CA ALA A 194 15.04 -6.97 -8.96
C ALA A 194 15.81 -6.02 -8.00
N PRO A 195 17.15 -5.99 -8.04
CA PRO A 195 17.91 -5.02 -7.25
C PRO A 195 17.47 -3.58 -7.56
N GLY A 196 17.07 -2.83 -6.53
CA GLY A 196 16.57 -1.46 -6.67
C GLY A 196 15.14 -1.33 -7.19
N ASP A 197 14.55 -2.40 -7.75
CA ASP A 197 13.20 -2.37 -8.31
C ASP A 197 12.16 -2.85 -7.29
N ILE A 198 11.43 -1.90 -6.70
CA ILE A 198 10.40 -2.13 -5.67
C ILE A 198 9.03 -2.19 -6.33
N ALA A 199 8.34 -3.32 -6.15
CA ALA A 199 6.96 -3.52 -6.60
C ALA A 199 5.92 -3.04 -5.58
N LEU A 200 6.17 -3.30 -4.31
CA LEU A 200 5.27 -2.97 -3.22
C LEU A 200 6.07 -2.56 -2.00
N GLN A 201 5.64 -1.47 -1.36
CA GLN A 201 6.14 -1.04 -0.06
C GLN A 201 4.97 -0.60 0.80
N ILE A 202 4.79 -1.29 1.92
CA ILE A 202 3.73 -1.01 2.89
C ILE A 202 4.40 -0.60 4.20
N ARG A 203 3.88 0.45 4.83
CA ARG A 203 4.20 0.84 6.20
C ARG A 203 2.93 0.83 7.03
N VAL A 204 3.06 0.35 8.26
CA VAL A 204 2.01 0.38 9.27
C VAL A 204 2.50 1.16 10.47
N GLU A 205 1.70 2.13 10.89
CA GLU A 205 1.93 2.93 12.09
C GLU A 205 0.78 2.68 13.09
N PRO A 206 1.00 1.83 14.09
CA PRO A 206 0.07 1.66 15.19
C PRO A 206 -0.28 3.01 15.86
N PRO A 207 -1.54 3.17 16.32
CA PRO A 207 -2.54 2.11 16.42
C PRO A 207 -3.43 1.92 15.19
N ASN A 208 -3.46 2.85 14.23
CA ASN A 208 -4.56 2.92 13.26
C ASN A 208 -4.19 3.37 11.84
N LEU A 209 -2.91 3.41 11.45
CA LEU A 209 -2.53 3.91 10.12
C LEU A 209 -1.88 2.82 9.26
N PHE A 210 -2.47 2.56 8.09
CA PHE A 210 -1.95 1.66 7.06
C PHE A 210 -1.61 2.46 5.80
N ILE A 211 -0.38 2.33 5.32
CA ILE A 211 0.18 3.17 4.26
C ILE A 211 0.75 2.27 3.17
N VAL A 212 0.25 2.42 1.95
CA VAL A 212 0.90 1.93 0.73
C VAL A 212 1.83 3.04 0.23
N GLU A 213 3.11 2.94 0.61
CA GLU A 213 4.14 3.92 0.28
C GLU A 213 4.57 3.85 -1.18
N ARG A 214 4.58 2.64 -1.76
CA ARG A 214 4.91 2.42 -3.17
C ARG A 214 4.13 1.23 -3.68
N LEU A 215 3.61 1.35 -4.88
CA LEU A 215 2.88 0.29 -5.56
C LEU A 215 3.08 0.45 -7.06
N GLU A 216 3.38 -0.65 -7.73
CA GLU A 216 3.29 -0.78 -9.18
C GLU A 216 2.66 -2.13 -9.48
N MET A 217 1.37 -2.13 -9.81
CA MET A 217 0.58 -3.33 -10.01
C MET A 217 -0.33 -3.23 -11.23
N GLU A 218 -0.71 -4.39 -11.75
CA GLU A 218 -1.84 -4.56 -12.66
C GLU A 218 -2.83 -5.54 -12.05
N HIS A 219 -4.13 -5.26 -12.13
CA HIS A 219 -5.17 -6.23 -11.81
C HIS A 219 -6.39 -6.04 -12.71
N LYS A 220 -6.85 -7.10 -13.36
CA LYS A 220 -8.02 -7.09 -14.27
C LYS A 220 -8.03 -5.90 -15.25
N GLY A 221 -6.89 -5.62 -15.88
CA GLY A 221 -6.74 -4.53 -16.85
C GLY A 221 -6.63 -3.12 -16.26
N VAL A 222 -6.53 -2.98 -14.94
CA VAL A 222 -6.29 -1.70 -14.27
C VAL A 222 -4.87 -1.68 -13.69
N LYS A 223 -4.05 -0.75 -14.20
CA LYS A 223 -2.69 -0.50 -13.73
C LYS A 223 -2.71 0.62 -12.70
N ILE A 224 -2.13 0.37 -11.54
CA ILE A 224 -2.03 1.36 -10.46
C ILE A 224 -0.56 1.58 -10.13
N SER A 225 -0.16 2.84 -10.12
CA SER A 225 1.19 3.26 -9.74
C SER A 225 1.12 4.37 -8.71
N CYS A 226 1.78 4.19 -7.57
CA CYS A 226 1.92 5.23 -6.54
C CYS A 226 3.32 5.24 -5.91
N SER A 227 3.68 6.39 -5.38
CA SER A 227 4.81 6.56 -4.46
C SER A 227 4.45 7.68 -3.48
N GLU A 228 4.84 7.56 -2.22
CA GLU A 228 4.54 8.55 -1.18
C GLU A 228 5.00 9.96 -1.62
N GLY A 229 4.12 10.94 -1.45
CA GLY A 229 4.35 12.32 -1.90
C GLY A 229 4.31 12.55 -3.41
N LYS A 230 4.11 11.51 -4.23
CA LYS A 230 3.94 11.60 -5.68
C LYS A 230 2.49 11.33 -6.09
N PRO A 231 2.05 11.84 -7.26
CA PRO A 231 0.71 11.62 -7.74
C PRO A 231 0.38 10.12 -7.90
N LEU A 232 -0.81 9.71 -7.46
CA LEU A 232 -1.35 8.38 -7.78
C LEU A 232 -1.76 8.39 -9.26
N THR A 233 -1.32 7.38 -10.00
CA THR A 233 -1.68 7.18 -11.41
C THR A 233 -2.44 5.88 -11.56
N VAL A 234 -3.55 5.92 -12.29
CA VAL A 234 -4.33 4.74 -12.68
C VAL A 234 -4.53 4.74 -14.18
N GLN A 235 -4.31 3.60 -14.82
CA GLN A 235 -4.52 3.41 -16.25
C GLN A 235 -5.37 2.18 -16.49
N THR A 236 -6.34 2.28 -17.39
CA THR A 236 -7.22 1.19 -17.80
C THR A 236 -6.80 0.67 -19.18
N VAL A 237 -7.21 -0.56 -19.53
CA VAL A 237 -6.95 -1.15 -20.86
C VAL A 237 -7.65 -0.38 -21.99
N GLU A 238 -8.73 0.34 -21.68
CA GLU A 238 -9.45 1.22 -22.61
C GLU A 238 -8.70 2.54 -22.91
N GLY A 239 -7.51 2.74 -22.32
CA GLY A 239 -6.66 3.91 -22.56
C GLY A 239 -7.04 5.12 -21.70
N ILE A 240 -7.94 4.96 -20.72
CA ILE A 240 -8.25 6.01 -19.75
C ILE A 240 -7.12 6.04 -18.72
N SER A 241 -6.50 7.19 -18.54
CA SER A 241 -5.49 7.46 -17.53
C SER A 241 -5.99 8.54 -16.58
N MET A 242 -6.00 8.25 -15.29
CA MET A 242 -6.24 9.20 -14.21
C MET A 242 -4.94 9.48 -13.47
N LYS A 243 -4.69 10.75 -13.16
CA LYS A 243 -3.62 11.14 -12.23
C LYS A 243 -4.18 12.12 -11.20
N THR A 244 -3.89 11.87 -9.92
CA THR A 244 -4.31 12.73 -8.79
C THR A 244 -3.14 13.08 -7.89
N GLU A 245 -3.04 14.34 -7.46
CA GLU A 245 -2.02 14.81 -6.52
C GLU A 245 -2.53 14.91 -5.07
N GLY A 246 -3.76 14.49 -4.81
CA GLY A 246 -4.28 14.38 -3.46
C GLY A 246 -5.79 14.33 -3.43
N TRP A 247 -6.34 13.22 -2.93
CA TRP A 247 -7.74 13.11 -2.54
C TRP A 247 -7.83 12.81 -1.05
N GLU A 248 -8.82 13.40 -0.40
CA GLU A 248 -9.23 13.00 0.95
C GLU A 248 -10.67 12.51 0.89
N ILE A 249 -10.87 11.23 1.15
CA ILE A 249 -12.19 10.59 1.19
C ILE A 249 -12.52 10.29 2.65
N ASN A 250 -13.67 10.77 3.11
CA ASN A 250 -14.12 10.60 4.49
C ASN A 250 -15.57 10.10 4.51
N GLU A 251 -15.88 9.20 5.46
CA GLU A 251 -17.25 8.73 5.73
C GLU A 251 -17.91 8.06 4.50
N ALA A 252 -17.24 7.07 3.89
CA ALA A 252 -17.74 6.39 2.69
C ALA A 252 -17.78 4.88 2.87
N ASP A 253 -18.79 4.20 2.32
CA ASP A 253 -18.72 2.73 2.23
C ASP A 253 -17.60 2.32 1.26
N GLU A 254 -17.43 3.05 0.14
CA GLU A 254 -16.44 2.77 -0.89
C GLU A 254 -15.59 4.01 -1.23
N GLY A 255 -14.27 3.84 -1.20
CA GLY A 255 -13.25 4.84 -1.47
C GLY A 255 -13.06 5.09 -2.96
N ILE A 256 -12.26 4.26 -3.62
CA ILE A 256 -12.01 4.32 -5.07
C ILE A 256 -12.51 3.03 -5.71
N ILE A 257 -13.35 3.15 -6.74
CA ILE A 257 -13.91 2.02 -7.49
C ILE A 257 -13.57 2.16 -8.96
N PHE A 258 -13.01 1.10 -9.55
CA PHE A 258 -12.88 0.95 -11.00
C PHE A 258 -13.72 -0.23 -11.46
N GLU A 259 -14.79 0.02 -12.20
CA GLU A 259 -15.70 -1.02 -12.69
C GLU A 259 -16.08 -0.73 -14.15
N GLU A 260 -15.85 -1.70 -15.03
CA GLU A 260 -16.30 -1.62 -16.43
C GLU A 260 -15.84 -0.33 -17.16
N GLY A 261 -14.60 0.11 -16.87
CA GLY A 261 -14.01 1.33 -17.43
C GLY A 261 -14.50 2.63 -16.75
N ILE A 262 -15.35 2.55 -15.74
CA ILE A 262 -15.86 3.67 -14.96
C ILE A 262 -15.06 3.79 -13.66
N LEU A 263 -14.54 4.99 -13.42
CA LEU A 263 -14.01 5.39 -12.13
C LEU A 263 -15.12 6.04 -11.31
N SER A 264 -15.36 5.54 -10.11
CA SER A 264 -16.19 6.17 -9.08
C SER A 264 -15.38 6.40 -7.82
N ALA A 265 -15.80 7.38 -7.00
CA ALA A 265 -15.17 7.64 -5.72
C ALA A 265 -16.20 8.06 -4.66
N ALA A 266 -15.89 7.79 -3.40
CA ALA A 266 -16.68 8.20 -2.22
C ALA A 266 -18.17 7.80 -2.31
N ARG A 267 -18.45 6.52 -2.59
CA ARG A 267 -19.81 5.98 -2.70
C ARG A 267 -20.28 5.42 -1.36
N SER A 268 -21.58 5.55 -1.07
CA SER A 268 -22.22 4.97 0.12
C SER A 268 -23.57 4.31 -0.22
N PRO A 269 -23.56 3.23 -1.03
CA PRO A 269 -24.78 2.58 -1.48
C PRO A 269 -25.53 1.85 -0.35
N GLU A 270 -24.82 1.32 0.65
CA GLU A 270 -25.42 0.53 1.74
C GLU A 270 -25.93 1.41 2.87
N SER A 271 -25.09 2.35 3.31
CA SER A 271 -25.37 3.13 4.51
C SER A 271 -26.29 4.33 4.26
N GLY A 272 -26.44 4.75 3.00
CA GLY A 272 -27.14 5.98 2.62
C GLY A 272 -26.52 7.25 3.25
N ARG A 273 -25.32 7.15 3.82
CA ARG A 273 -24.63 8.24 4.50
C ARG A 273 -24.11 9.25 3.49
N ARG A 274 -23.94 10.50 3.95
CA ARG A 274 -23.23 11.51 3.19
C ARG A 274 -21.73 11.21 3.24
N SER A 275 -21.17 10.93 2.08
CA SER A 275 -19.72 10.84 1.91
C SER A 275 -19.13 12.18 1.54
N ASN A 276 -17.91 12.43 2.00
CA ASN A 276 -17.20 13.66 1.73
C ASN A 276 -15.92 13.35 0.96
N ILE A 277 -15.72 14.01 -0.18
CA ILE A 277 -14.48 13.94 -0.94
C ILE A 277 -13.93 15.35 -1.16
N TYR A 278 -12.66 15.53 -0.81
CA TYR A 278 -11.88 16.70 -1.18
C TYR A 278 -10.86 16.31 -2.25
N ILE A 279 -10.91 16.99 -3.40
CA ILE A 279 -10.01 16.73 -4.53
C ILE A 279 -9.10 17.95 -4.67
N LYS A 280 -7.82 17.77 -4.36
CA LYS A 280 -6.82 18.83 -4.55
C LYS A 280 -6.56 19.08 -6.03
N SER A 281 -6.27 18.02 -6.78
CA SER A 281 -6.16 18.06 -8.23
C SER A 281 -6.40 16.68 -8.82
N MET A 282 -6.95 16.67 -10.02
CA MET A 282 -7.19 15.46 -10.79
C MET A 282 -7.05 15.80 -12.26
N SER A 283 -6.43 14.93 -13.02
CA SER A 283 -6.33 15.03 -14.47
C SER A 283 -6.69 13.70 -15.10
N PHE A 284 -7.37 13.77 -16.23
CA PHE A 284 -7.71 12.64 -17.05
C PHE A 284 -7.12 12.83 -18.44
N SER A 285 -6.66 11.73 -19.02
CA SER A 285 -6.37 11.65 -20.44
C SER A 285 -6.93 10.35 -20.99
N THR A 286 -7.31 10.38 -22.27
CA THR A 286 -7.72 9.19 -23.01
C THR A 286 -6.81 9.05 -24.22
N THR A 287 -6.39 7.83 -24.52
CA THR A 287 -5.76 7.50 -25.80
C THR A 287 -6.82 6.90 -26.74
N GLY A 288 -7.01 7.50 -27.92
CA GLY A 288 -7.95 7.00 -28.94
C GLY A 288 -9.37 7.57 -28.85
N ALA A 289 -10.37 6.78 -29.30
CA ALA A 289 -11.78 7.20 -29.41
C ALA A 289 -12.58 7.13 -28.09
N ALA A 290 -11.92 6.79 -26.97
CA ALA A 290 -12.53 6.71 -25.66
C ALA A 290 -13.03 8.10 -25.21
N LYS A 291 -14.33 8.21 -24.96
CA LYS A 291 -14.97 9.42 -24.46
C LYS A 291 -14.96 9.40 -22.94
N SER A 292 -14.34 10.39 -22.31
CA SER A 292 -14.45 10.62 -20.87
C SER A 292 -15.62 11.58 -20.59
N SER A 293 -16.49 11.21 -19.64
CA SER A 293 -17.50 12.11 -19.08
C SER A 293 -17.41 12.06 -17.55
N ILE A 294 -17.48 13.22 -16.91
CA ILE A 294 -17.57 13.32 -15.45
C ILE A 294 -19.03 13.62 -15.12
N SER A 295 -19.65 12.77 -14.29
CA SER A 295 -20.98 13.00 -13.72
C SER A 295 -20.87 13.00 -12.20
N GLY A 296 -21.51 13.97 -11.55
CA GLY A 296 -21.58 14.05 -10.09
C GLY A 296 -23.01 14.32 -9.65
N GLU A 297 -23.49 13.58 -8.66
CA GLU A 297 -24.72 13.90 -7.93
C GLU A 297 -24.33 14.49 -6.57
N SER A 298 -24.36 15.82 -6.46
CA SER A 298 -24.20 16.50 -5.18
C SER A 298 -25.56 16.95 -4.65
N ARG A 299 -25.94 16.53 -3.44
CA ARG A 299 -26.98 17.21 -2.66
C ARG A 299 -26.32 18.34 -1.88
N GLU A 300 -26.24 19.50 -2.52
CA GLU A 300 -25.56 20.71 -2.01
C GLU A 300 -26.06 21.15 -0.64
N ASN A 301 -25.13 21.49 0.24
CA ASN A 301 -25.25 22.69 1.06
C ASN A 301 -23.97 23.52 0.87
N SER A 302 -24.16 24.65 0.19
CA SER A 302 -23.25 25.78 -0.07
C SER A 302 -22.03 25.59 -0.99
N GLU A 303 -22.15 26.26 -2.15
CA GLU A 303 -21.14 26.77 -3.09
C GLU A 303 -20.37 25.76 -3.97
N GLN A 304 -21.04 25.19 -4.99
CA GLN A 304 -20.37 24.86 -6.25
C GLN A 304 -21.37 24.75 -7.42
N SER A 305 -21.52 25.83 -8.20
CA SER A 305 -22.37 25.85 -9.39
C SER A 305 -21.85 24.88 -10.46
N TYR A 306 -22.68 23.90 -10.85
CA TYR A 306 -22.49 23.12 -12.07
C TYR A 306 -22.80 23.98 -13.30
N SER A 307 -21.97 23.87 -14.34
CA SER A 307 -22.31 24.33 -15.69
C SER A 307 -22.25 23.13 -16.64
N GLU A 308 -23.34 22.91 -17.37
CA GLU A 308 -23.50 21.90 -18.42
C GLU A 308 -22.36 21.99 -19.44
N PHE A 309 -21.64 20.88 -19.66
CA PHE A 309 -20.58 20.81 -20.67
C PHE A 309 -21.13 20.30 -22.00
N GLN A 310 -21.14 21.20 -23.00
CA GLN A 310 -21.33 20.84 -24.40
C GLN A 310 -20.07 20.18 -24.99
N ARG A 311 -20.33 19.27 -25.94
CA ARG A 311 -19.37 18.48 -26.71
C ARG A 311 -18.40 19.35 -27.52
N GLY A 312 -17.10 19.08 -27.43
CA GLY A 312 -16.11 19.55 -28.42
C GLY A 312 -14.69 19.62 -27.88
N PRO A 313 -13.66 19.42 -28.72
CA PRO A 313 -12.28 19.21 -28.26
C PRO A 313 -11.60 20.56 -28.02
N LEU A 314 -11.08 20.82 -26.82
CA LEU A 314 -10.25 21.99 -26.58
C LEU A 314 -9.10 21.66 -25.62
N VAL A 315 -7.89 21.77 -26.16
CA VAL A 315 -6.72 22.24 -25.41
C VAL A 315 -7.05 23.68 -24.99
N SER A 316 -7.20 23.95 -23.71
CA SER A 316 -7.27 25.33 -23.23
C SER A 316 -6.73 25.46 -21.82
N GLU A 317 -5.71 26.31 -21.66
CA GLU A 317 -5.40 26.97 -20.39
C GLU A 317 -6.67 27.66 -19.87
N PHE A 318 -7.03 27.39 -18.62
CA PHE A 318 -8.27 27.86 -18.03
C PHE A 318 -8.18 29.35 -17.70
N VAL A 319 -8.73 30.20 -18.57
CA VAL A 319 -9.18 31.55 -18.20
C VAL A 319 -10.63 31.45 -17.75
N PHE A 320 -10.88 31.74 -16.47
CA PHE A 320 -12.21 31.70 -15.87
C PHE A 320 -13.18 32.66 -16.58
N ASN A 321 -14.10 32.14 -17.41
CA ASN A 321 -15.21 32.91 -17.95
C ASN A 321 -16.17 33.30 -16.82
N ARG A 322 -16.18 34.58 -16.42
CA ARG A 322 -17.17 35.13 -15.48
C ARG A 322 -18.43 35.60 -16.22
N VAL A 323 -19.58 35.46 -15.57
CA VAL A 323 -20.88 35.89 -16.08
C VAL A 323 -20.88 37.40 -16.31
N ARG A 324 -21.14 37.86 -17.55
CA ARG A 324 -21.05 39.28 -17.95
C ARG A 324 -21.81 40.25 -17.04
N ASN A 325 -22.94 39.83 -16.46
CA ASN A 325 -23.76 40.66 -15.57
C ASN A 325 -23.48 40.44 -14.07
N SER A 326 -22.41 39.74 -13.66
CA SER A 326 -22.07 39.60 -12.24
C SER A 326 -21.37 40.86 -11.70
N PRO A 327 -21.41 41.14 -10.39
CA PRO A 327 -20.59 42.17 -9.77
C PRO A 327 -19.10 41.97 -10.10
N CYS A 328 -18.40 43.06 -10.45
CA CYS A 328 -17.00 42.98 -10.81
C CYS A 328 -16.11 42.76 -9.58
N PRO A 329 -15.14 41.82 -9.61
CA PRO A 329 -14.31 41.47 -8.45
C PRO A 329 -13.39 42.59 -7.95
N CYS A 330 -13.17 43.65 -8.73
CA CYS A 330 -12.40 44.82 -8.28
C CYS A 330 -13.12 45.70 -7.24
N ARG A 331 -14.36 45.34 -6.87
CA ARG A 331 -15.19 46.05 -5.88
C ARG A 331 -15.54 47.50 -6.24
N GLY A 332 -15.32 47.90 -7.50
CA GLY A 332 -15.64 49.25 -8.01
C GLY A 332 -17.12 49.51 -8.27
N GLY A 333 -18.03 48.68 -7.76
CA GLY A 333 -19.49 48.87 -7.86
C GLY A 333 -20.13 48.65 -9.24
N ARG A 334 -19.35 48.27 -10.28
CA ARG A 334 -19.84 48.03 -11.65
C ARG A 334 -19.97 46.54 -11.97
N LEU A 335 -20.76 46.21 -12.99
CA LEU A 335 -20.88 44.84 -13.51
C LEU A 335 -19.62 44.43 -14.29
N TYR A 336 -19.33 43.13 -14.35
CA TYR A 336 -18.10 42.59 -14.94
C TYR A 336 -17.93 43.04 -16.40
N LYS A 337 -18.97 42.99 -17.23
CA LYS A 337 -18.94 43.43 -18.64
C LYS A 337 -18.54 44.90 -18.84
N ASP A 338 -18.84 45.75 -17.86
CA ASP A 338 -18.60 47.20 -17.95
C ASP A 338 -17.25 47.60 -17.33
N CYS A 339 -16.52 46.62 -16.80
CA CYS A 339 -15.24 46.79 -16.13
C CYS A 339 -14.16 45.89 -16.76
N HIS A 340 -13.91 44.70 -16.20
CA HIS A 340 -12.85 43.79 -16.66
C HIS A 340 -13.28 42.81 -17.77
N GLY A 341 -14.57 42.75 -18.07
CA GLY A 341 -15.16 41.96 -19.16
C GLY A 341 -15.43 42.75 -20.43
N LYS A 342 -14.77 43.92 -20.60
CA LYS A 342 -14.78 44.66 -21.86
C LYS A 342 -13.98 43.87 -22.89
N LEU A 343 -14.68 43.27 -23.84
CA LEU A 343 -14.07 42.78 -25.07
C LEU A 343 -13.79 44.01 -25.94
N PHE A 344 -12.55 44.16 -26.41
CA PHE A 344 -12.19 45.16 -27.41
C PHE A 344 -12.87 44.87 -28.75
#